data_AF-A0AAW2P8Y8-F1
#
_entry.id   AF-A0AAW2P8Y8-F1
#
_cell.length_a   1.000
_cell.length_b   1.000
_cell.length_c   1.000
_cell.angle_alpha   90.00
_cell.angle_beta   90.00
_cell.angle_gamma   90.00
#
_symmetry.space_group_name_H-M   'P 1'
#
loop_
_entity.id
_entity.type
_entity.pdbx_description
1 polymer ?
#
loop_
_entity_poly.entity_id
_entity_poly.type
_entity_poly.pdbx_seq_one_letter_code
_entity_poly.pdbx_strand_id
1 'polypeptide(L)'
;MEDCKVAGYDISKGTTILINTWSIGRNPNIWDAPEEFLPERFLDKDFDVTGGNFSLLPFGSGRRRCPGYNLGLKMVRPTLANLLHGFKWNLEDGMRPEDVSIEEFYGLTTQPKSLLPL
;
A
#
# COMPACT_ATOMS: atom_id res chain seq x y z
N MET A 1 12.74 -24.99 3.39
CA MET A 1 13.42 -23.84 4.03
C MET A 1 14.67 -24.38 4.68
N GLU A 2 15.78 -23.71 4.46
CA GLU A 2 17.14 -24.12 4.79
C GLU A 2 17.86 -22.92 5.42
N ASP A 3 18.98 -23.17 6.08
CA ASP A 3 19.86 -22.10 6.56
C ASP A 3 20.35 -21.27 5.36
N CYS A 4 20.41 -19.95 5.50
CA CYS A 4 20.87 -19.08 4.43
C CYS A 4 21.56 -17.84 4.96
N LYS A 5 22.17 -17.06 4.05
CA LYS A 5 22.74 -15.74 4.35
C LYS A 5 21.93 -14.65 3.67
N VAL A 6 21.58 -13.60 4.41
CA VAL A 6 20.88 -12.41 3.90
C VAL A 6 21.63 -11.17 4.38
N ALA A 7 22.05 -10.30 3.45
CA ALA A 7 22.82 -9.09 3.75
C ALA A 7 24.06 -9.35 4.65
N GLY A 8 24.68 -10.52 4.52
CA GLY A 8 25.83 -10.94 5.33
C GLY A 8 25.50 -11.64 6.65
N TYR A 9 24.21 -11.66 7.06
CA TYR A 9 23.76 -12.31 8.29
C TYR A 9 23.34 -13.76 8.06
N ASP A 10 23.68 -14.66 8.98
CA ASP A 10 23.23 -16.05 8.99
C ASP A 10 21.79 -16.15 9.53
N ILE A 11 20.91 -16.74 8.75
CA ILE A 11 19.50 -16.96 9.06
C ILE A 11 19.25 -18.46 9.17
N SER A 12 18.99 -18.94 10.39
CA SER A 12 18.68 -20.35 10.63
C SER A 12 17.33 -20.75 10.02
N LYS A 13 17.24 -22.02 9.62
CA LYS A 13 16.01 -22.67 9.19
C LYS A 13 14.94 -22.53 10.28
N GLY A 14 13.75 -22.13 9.86
CA GLY A 14 12.60 -21.95 10.75
C GLY A 14 12.43 -20.53 11.29
N THR A 15 13.39 -19.62 11.04
CA THR A 15 13.22 -18.20 11.34
C THR A 15 12.10 -17.58 10.51
N THR A 16 11.16 -16.92 11.18
CA THR A 16 10.11 -16.14 10.52
C THR A 16 10.67 -14.81 10.02
N ILE A 17 10.45 -14.52 8.73
CA ILE A 17 10.84 -13.26 8.12
C ILE A 17 9.59 -12.42 7.85
N LEU A 18 9.63 -11.15 8.29
CA LEU A 18 8.57 -10.18 8.06
C LEU A 18 9.10 -9.08 7.14
N ILE A 19 8.35 -8.78 6.08
CA ILE A 19 8.65 -7.69 5.16
C ILE A 19 7.84 -6.46 5.58
N ASN A 20 8.53 -5.39 5.98
CA ASN A 20 7.88 -4.16 6.42
C ASN A 20 7.52 -3.28 5.21
N THR A 21 6.45 -3.63 4.50
CA THR A 21 5.96 -2.88 3.34
C THR A 21 5.51 -1.46 3.70
N TRP A 22 5.01 -1.27 4.93
CA TRP A 22 4.64 0.06 5.46
C TRP A 22 5.83 1.02 5.48
N SER A 23 6.98 0.56 5.99
CA SER A 23 8.21 1.36 6.03
C SER A 23 8.81 1.58 4.64
N ILE A 24 8.74 0.58 3.75
CA ILE A 24 9.21 0.72 2.36
C ILE A 24 8.44 1.84 1.64
N GLY A 25 7.11 1.88 1.78
CA GLY A 25 6.26 2.89 1.15
C GLY A 25 6.47 4.32 1.70
N ARG A 26 7.10 4.46 2.87
CA ARG A 26 7.36 5.74 3.54
C ARG A 26 8.84 6.14 3.59
N ASN A 27 9.71 5.39 2.92
CA ASN A 27 11.15 5.66 2.99
C ASN A 27 11.51 6.92 2.16
N PRO A 28 12.03 8.00 2.78
CA PRO A 28 12.38 9.23 2.07
C PRO A 28 13.57 9.07 1.11
N ASN A 29 14.35 7.99 1.23
CA ASN A 29 15.42 7.68 0.27
C ASN A 29 14.89 7.04 -1.03
N ILE A 30 13.62 6.63 -1.04
CA ILE A 30 12.96 5.96 -2.16
C ILE A 30 11.88 6.86 -2.77
N TRP A 31 11.17 7.60 -1.92
CA TRP A 31 10.00 8.37 -2.29
C TRP A 31 10.15 9.84 -1.87
N ASP A 32 9.96 10.75 -2.82
CA ASP A 32 9.81 12.18 -2.53
C ASP A 32 8.50 12.42 -1.77
N ALA A 33 8.51 13.28 -0.75
CA ALA A 33 7.33 13.58 0.09
C ALA A 33 6.51 12.30 0.45
N PRO A 34 7.12 11.32 1.17
CA PRO A 34 6.52 10.00 1.36
C PRO A 34 5.24 9.99 2.19
N GLU A 35 5.02 11.03 3.00
CA GLU A 35 3.83 11.18 3.84
C GLU A 35 2.68 11.92 3.13
N GLU A 36 2.91 12.40 1.89
CA GLU A 36 1.89 13.10 1.11
C GLU A 36 1.16 12.18 0.13
N PHE A 37 -0.16 12.30 0.07
CA PHE A 37 -0.97 11.65 -0.96
C PHE A 37 -0.79 12.38 -2.31
N LEU A 38 0.15 11.90 -3.11
CA LEU A 38 0.52 12.47 -4.40
C LEU A 38 0.36 11.42 -5.53
N PRO A 39 -0.85 11.22 -6.09
CA PRO A 39 -1.09 10.30 -7.20
C PRO A 39 -0.24 10.58 -8.43
N GLU A 40 0.09 11.86 -8.66
CA GLU A 40 0.85 12.35 -9.79
C GLU A 40 2.25 11.73 -9.87
N ARG A 41 2.80 11.24 -8.75
CA ARG A 41 4.12 10.57 -8.75
C ARG A 41 4.15 9.32 -9.63
N PHE A 42 3.00 8.75 -9.93
CA PHE A 42 2.82 7.55 -10.75
C PHE A 42 2.43 7.87 -12.19
N LEU A 43 2.14 9.13 -12.53
CA LEU A 43 1.87 9.53 -13.90
C LEU A 43 3.15 9.42 -14.74
N ASP A 44 2.99 8.98 -15.98
CA ASP A 44 4.06 8.84 -16.98
C ASP A 44 5.24 7.93 -16.58
N LYS A 45 5.09 7.15 -15.51
CA LYS A 45 6.05 6.15 -15.04
C LYS A 45 5.42 4.77 -15.07
N ASP A 46 6.10 3.82 -15.69
CA ASP A 46 5.67 2.43 -15.67
C ASP A 46 6.07 1.80 -14.33
N PHE A 47 5.18 1.90 -13.34
CA PHE A 47 5.38 1.29 -12.04
C PHE A 47 4.87 -0.16 -12.03
N ASP A 48 5.81 -1.09 -11.91
CA ASP A 48 5.45 -2.49 -11.74
C ASP A 48 4.91 -2.78 -10.33
N VAL A 49 3.58 -2.84 -10.23
CA VAL A 49 2.85 -3.28 -9.03
C VAL A 49 2.75 -4.80 -8.91
N THR A 50 3.28 -5.56 -9.87
CA THR A 50 3.25 -7.03 -9.89
C THR A 50 4.46 -7.67 -9.20
N GLY A 51 5.32 -6.87 -8.58
CA GLY A 51 6.36 -7.33 -7.65
C GLY A 51 7.78 -7.41 -8.22
N GLY A 52 8.04 -6.88 -9.41
CA GLY A 52 9.39 -6.63 -9.93
C GLY A 52 10.00 -5.33 -9.40
N ASN A 53 9.20 -4.40 -8.88
CA ASN A 53 9.68 -3.20 -8.18
C ASN A 53 9.57 -3.37 -6.65
N PHE A 54 10.71 -3.52 -5.97
CA PHE A 54 10.73 -3.70 -4.51
C PHE A 54 10.47 -2.43 -3.70
N SER A 55 10.44 -1.26 -4.34
CA SER A 55 10.01 -0.01 -3.72
C SER A 55 8.49 0.03 -3.51
N LEU A 56 7.71 -0.79 -4.22
CA LEU A 56 6.25 -0.80 -4.18
C LEU A 56 5.72 -2.25 -4.25
N LEU A 57 5.28 -2.80 -3.11
CA LEU A 57 4.89 -4.22 -2.99
C LEU A 57 3.43 -4.44 -2.54
N PRO A 58 2.41 -3.83 -3.18
CA PRO A 58 1.01 -3.95 -2.74
C PRO A 58 0.47 -5.38 -2.84
N PHE A 59 1.05 -6.20 -3.73
CA PHE A 59 0.68 -7.60 -3.93
C PHE A 59 1.82 -8.57 -3.60
N GLY A 60 2.87 -8.10 -2.91
CA GLY A 60 4.08 -8.88 -2.65
C GLY A 60 4.89 -9.20 -3.92
N SER A 61 5.76 -10.21 -3.85
CA SER A 61 6.65 -10.59 -4.95
C SER A 61 6.98 -12.09 -4.96
N GLY A 62 7.60 -12.56 -6.04
CA GLY A 62 8.10 -13.92 -6.20
C GLY A 62 7.03 -15.01 -6.07
N ARG A 63 7.43 -16.16 -5.52
CA ARG A 63 6.57 -17.35 -5.39
C ARG A 63 5.39 -17.18 -4.43
N ARG A 64 5.39 -16.14 -3.58
CA ARG A 64 4.37 -15.86 -2.57
C ARG A 64 3.57 -14.58 -2.87
N ARG A 65 3.71 -14.03 -4.08
CA ARG A 65 2.90 -12.93 -4.57
C ARG A 65 1.42 -13.28 -4.49
N CYS A 66 0.59 -12.29 -4.20
CA CYS A 66 -0.86 -12.44 -4.12
C CYS A 66 -1.41 -13.06 -5.42
N PRO A 67 -2.06 -14.24 -5.36
CA PRO A 67 -2.67 -14.85 -6.55
C PRO A 67 -3.85 -14.02 -7.09
N GLY A 68 -4.45 -13.17 -6.26
CA GLY A 68 -5.58 -12.31 -6.60
C GLY A 68 -5.21 -10.96 -7.22
N TYR A 69 -3.93 -10.67 -7.51
CA TYR A 69 -3.51 -9.34 -7.98
C TYR A 69 -4.28 -8.88 -9.23
N ASN A 70 -4.50 -9.80 -10.20
CA ASN A 70 -5.24 -9.52 -11.42
C ASN A 70 -6.69 -9.13 -11.13
N LEU A 71 -7.34 -9.79 -10.17
CA LEU A 71 -8.70 -9.45 -9.77
C LEU A 71 -8.71 -8.08 -9.09
N GLY A 72 -7.78 -7.83 -8.16
CA GLY A 72 -7.67 -6.55 -7.46
C GLY A 72 -7.55 -5.37 -8.44
N LEU A 73 -6.59 -5.44 -9.38
CA LEU A 73 -6.40 -4.40 -10.38
C LEU A 73 -7.62 -4.20 -11.29
N LYS A 74 -8.30 -5.29 -11.68
CA LYS A 74 -9.52 -5.23 -12.49
C LYS A 74 -10.72 -4.67 -11.72
N MET A 75 -10.76 -4.81 -10.40
CA MET A 75 -11.88 -4.35 -9.56
C MET A 75 -11.73 -2.89 -9.12
N VAL A 76 -10.52 -2.45 -8.74
CA VAL A 76 -10.31 -1.11 -8.17
C VAL A 76 -10.71 0.00 -9.14
N ARG A 77 -10.27 -0.09 -10.39
CA ARG A 77 -10.53 0.94 -11.41
C ARG A 77 -12.03 1.16 -11.70
N PRO A 78 -12.84 0.13 -12.06
CA PRO A 78 -14.26 0.33 -12.30
C PRO A 78 -15.03 0.68 -11.03
N THR A 79 -14.64 0.14 -9.87
CA THR A 79 -15.30 0.49 -8.59
C THR A 79 -15.14 1.98 -8.31
N LEU A 80 -13.90 2.50 -8.38
CA LEU A 80 -13.64 3.92 -8.18
C LEU A 80 -14.35 4.78 -9.22
N ALA A 81 -14.32 4.39 -10.51
CA ALA A 81 -15.01 5.12 -11.57
C ALA A 81 -16.53 5.22 -11.32
N ASN A 82 -17.17 4.14 -10.87
CA ASN A 82 -18.60 4.14 -10.56
C ASN A 82 -18.92 5.04 -9.34
N LEU A 83 -18.07 5.01 -8.30
CA LEU A 83 -18.26 5.87 -7.13
C LEU A 83 -18.13 7.36 -7.48
N LEU A 84 -17.15 7.71 -8.32
CA LEU A 84 -16.94 9.09 -8.80
C LEU A 84 -18.02 9.55 -9.79
N HIS A 85 -18.58 8.63 -10.58
CA HIS A 85 -19.65 8.94 -11.52
C HIS A 85 -21.00 9.16 -10.82
N GLY A 86 -21.33 8.32 -9.84
CA GLY A 86 -22.64 8.30 -9.20
C GLY A 86 -22.82 9.29 -8.05
N PHE A 87 -21.73 9.78 -7.46
CA PHE A 87 -21.79 10.52 -6.20
C PHE A 87 -20.83 11.72 -6.19
N LYS A 88 -21.24 12.79 -5.50
CA LYS A 88 -20.38 13.90 -5.12
C LYS A 88 -20.08 13.80 -3.64
N TRP A 89 -18.81 13.64 -3.31
CA TRP A 89 -18.34 13.39 -1.95
C TRP A 89 -17.89 14.71 -1.35
N ASN A 90 -18.34 15.03 -0.15
CA ASN A 90 -17.88 16.17 0.63
C ASN A 90 -17.75 15.70 2.08
N LEU A 91 -16.91 16.37 2.87
CA LEU A 91 -16.89 16.12 4.31
C LEU A 91 -18.19 16.65 4.94
N GLU A 92 -18.51 16.14 6.14
CA GLU A 92 -19.59 16.69 6.96
C GLU A 92 -19.44 18.22 7.17
N ASP A 93 -20.58 18.91 7.28
CA ASP A 93 -20.61 20.37 7.38
C ASP A 93 -19.73 20.88 8.54
N GLY A 94 -18.78 21.76 8.20
CA GLY A 94 -17.86 22.37 9.16
C GLY A 94 -16.55 21.60 9.41
N MET A 95 -16.38 20.40 8.84
CA MET A 95 -15.09 19.69 8.89
C MET A 95 -14.10 20.19 7.84
N ARG A 96 -12.84 20.27 8.22
CA ARG A 96 -11.71 20.53 7.31
C ARG A 96 -10.94 19.23 7.07
N PRO A 97 -10.15 19.13 5.98
CA PRO A 97 -9.35 17.93 5.70
C PRO A 97 -8.43 17.51 6.86
N GLU A 98 -7.89 18.48 7.61
CA GLU A 98 -6.99 18.21 8.75
C GLU A 98 -7.72 17.60 9.94
N ASP A 99 -9.05 17.72 9.99
CA ASP A 99 -9.88 17.18 11.06
C ASP A 99 -10.20 15.68 10.83
N VAL A 100 -9.89 15.14 9.64
CA VAL A 100 -10.07 13.72 9.30
C VAL A 100 -8.89 12.91 9.84
N SER A 101 -9.18 12.02 10.80
CA SER A 101 -8.16 11.10 11.33
C SER A 101 -7.73 10.09 10.27
N ILE A 102 -6.42 10.04 10.02
CA ILE A 102 -5.75 9.03 9.19
C ILE A 102 -5.05 7.96 10.03
N GLU A 103 -5.34 7.88 11.33
CA GLU A 103 -4.74 6.86 12.19
C GLU A 103 -5.14 5.44 11.78
N GLU A 104 -4.17 4.54 11.86
CA GLU A 104 -4.30 3.16 11.39
C GLU A 104 -4.42 2.17 12.57
N PHE A 105 -5.30 1.18 12.44
CA PHE A 105 -5.26 -0.04 13.23
C PHE A 105 -4.35 -1.06 12.55
N TYR A 106 -3.27 -1.45 13.23
CA TYR A 106 -2.29 -2.39 12.71
C TYR A 106 -2.72 -3.83 12.96
N GLY A 107 -2.86 -4.60 11.87
CA GLY A 107 -3.22 -6.01 11.89
C GLY A 107 -2.76 -6.71 10.61
N LEU A 108 -3.35 -7.87 10.31
CA LEU A 108 -3.07 -8.57 9.03
C LEU A 108 -3.42 -7.69 7.82
N THR A 109 -4.45 -6.87 7.95
CA THR A 109 -4.79 -5.78 7.05
C THR A 109 -4.82 -4.49 7.84
N THR A 110 -4.08 -3.47 7.41
CA THR A 110 -4.14 -2.12 8.00
C THR A 110 -5.43 -1.43 7.56
N GLN A 111 -6.14 -0.84 8.50
CA GLN A 111 -7.42 -0.16 8.27
C GLN A 111 -7.45 1.18 9.03
N PRO A 112 -8.19 2.20 8.54
CA PRO A 112 -8.45 3.40 9.33
C PRO A 112 -9.10 3.04 10.68
N LYS A 113 -8.69 3.69 11.77
CA LYS A 113 -9.29 3.46 13.09
C LYS A 113 -10.71 4.01 13.20
N SER A 114 -11.02 5.05 12.45
CA SER A 114 -12.33 5.70 12.41
C SER A 114 -12.91 5.63 11.00
N LEU A 115 -14.24 5.58 10.92
CA LEU A 115 -14.93 5.74 9.64
C LEU A 115 -14.68 7.14 9.07
N LEU A 116 -14.68 7.23 7.74
CA LEU A 116 -14.60 8.52 7.06
C LEU A 116 -15.96 9.25 7.19
N PRO A 117 -15.96 10.54 7.60
CA PRO A 117 -17.18 11.34 7.71
C PRO A 117 -17.53 11.93 6.32
N LEU A 118 -18.17 11.11 5.49
CA LEU A 118 -18.51 11.39 4.08
C LEU A 118 -20.01 11.37 3.82
#